data_AF-A0A9P7Z0A8-F1
#
_entry.id   AF-A0A9P7Z0A8-F1
#
_cell.length_a   1.000
_cell.length_b   1.000
_cell.length_c   1.000
_cell.angle_alpha   90.00
_cell.angle_beta   90.00
_cell.angle_gamma   90.00
#
_symmetry.space_group_name_H-M   'P 1'
#
loop_
_entity.id
_entity.type
_entity.pdbx_description
1 polymer ?
#
loop_
_entity_poly.entity_id
_entity_poly.type
_entity_poly.pdbx_seq_one_letter_code
_entity_poly.pdbx_strand_id
1 'polypeptide(L)' 'GAYREFCSTCSTTMFWDCDFRRDLIDISVGLFEPEEGVGAERWLEWASERVSFKNLAMSKSLVGSLKNGLRYLKEGKI' A
#
# COMPACT_ATOMS: atom_id res chain seq x y z
N GLY A 1 11.81 16.66 -4.96
CA GLY A 1 10.51 16.87 -4.32
C GLY A 1 9.86 15.53 -4.06
N ALA A 2 8.53 15.56 -3.91
CA ALA A 2 7.67 14.39 -4.09
C ALA A 2 6.67 14.77 -5.18
N TYR A 3 6.47 13.90 -6.17
CA TYR A 3 5.63 14.20 -7.32
C TYR A 3 4.50 13.18 -7.40
N ARG A 4 3.36 13.63 -7.95
CA ARG A 4 2.19 12.80 -8.20
C ARG A 4 1.79 12.99 -9.64
N GLU A 5 1.63 11.89 -10.35
CA GLU A 5 1.18 11.90 -11.72
C GLU A 5 -0.28 11.46 -11.79
N PHE A 6 -1.03 12.10 -12.68
CA PHE A 6 -2.47 11.92 -12.80
C PHE A 6 -2.84 11.66 -14.26
N CYS A 7 -3.87 10.85 -14.48
CA CYS A 7 -4.48 10.72 -15.79
C CYS A 7 -5.10 12.07 -16.20
N SER A 8 -4.72 12.60 -17.37
CA SER A 8 -5.23 13.88 -17.87
C SER A 8 -6.73 13.88 -18.20
N THR A 9 -7.35 12.69 -18.30
CA THR A 9 -8.76 12.54 -18.67
C THR A 9 -9.65 12.42 -17.44
N CYS A 10 -9.30 11.54 -16.49
CA CYS A 10 -10.14 11.23 -15.34
C CYS A 10 -9.56 11.69 -13.99
N SER A 11 -8.35 12.28 -13.99
CA SER A 11 -7.64 12.73 -12.79
C SER A 11 -7.31 11.63 -11.76
N THR A 12 -7.41 10.36 -12.11
CA THR A 12 -6.95 9.25 -11.27
C THR A 12 -5.46 9.39 -10.99
N THR A 13 -5.05 9.27 -9.72
CA THR A 13 -3.63 9.25 -9.34
C THR A 13 -3.00 7.96 -9.83
N MET A 14 -2.00 8.05 -10.68
CA MET A 14 -1.34 6.90 -11.29
C MET A 14 -0.08 6.51 -10.52
N PHE A 15 0.82 7.49 -10.36
CA PHE A 15 2.16 7.27 -9.83
C PHE A 15 2.50 8.28 -8.75
N TRP A 16 3.35 7.85 -7.83
CA TRP A 16 4.07 8.71 -6.90
C TRP A 16 5.56 8.38 -6.95
N ASP A 17 6.40 9.40 -6.96
CA ASP A 17 7.85 9.26 -6.88
C ASP A 17 8.46 10.32 -5.95
N CYS A 18 9.75 10.18 -5.67
CA CYS A 18 10.49 11.16 -4.88
C CYS A 18 11.99 11.11 -5.10
N ASP A 19 12.66 12.25 -4.91
CA ASP A 19 14.10 12.38 -5.12
C ASP A 19 14.94 11.49 -4.20
N PHE A 20 14.37 11.05 -3.06
CA PHE A 20 15.06 10.25 -2.04
C PHE A 20 14.89 8.73 -2.23
N ARG A 21 14.05 8.29 -3.19
CA ARG A 21 13.92 6.90 -3.63
C ARG A 21 13.83 6.83 -5.16
N ARG A 22 14.83 7.36 -5.87
CA ARG A 22 14.78 7.50 -7.34
C ARG A 22 14.63 6.19 -8.11
N ASP A 23 15.05 5.08 -7.51
CA ASP A 23 14.95 3.75 -8.11
C ASP A 23 13.59 3.08 -7.86
N LEU A 24 12.65 3.77 -7.21
CA LEU A 24 11.33 3.26 -6.87
C LEU A 24 10.24 4.23 -7.31
N ILE A 25 9.21 3.68 -7.94
CA ILE A 25 7.94 4.35 -8.22
C ILE A 25 6.83 3.62 -7.47
N ASP A 26 5.96 4.37 -6.80
CA ASP A 26 4.78 3.81 -6.17
C ASP A 26 3.61 3.91 -7.17
N ILE A 27 2.92 2.78 -7.40
CA ILE A 27 1.78 2.69 -8.33
C ILE A 27 0.48 2.54 -7.51
N SER A 28 -0.58 3.27 -7.88
CA SER A 28 -1.88 3.12 -7.25
C SER A 28 -2.45 1.71 -7.45
N VAL A 29 -2.63 0.95 -6.37
CA VAL A 29 -3.14 -0.44 -6.42
C VAL A 29 -4.52 -0.54 -7.08
N GLY A 30 -5.37 0.48 -6.94
CA GLY A 30 -6.70 0.50 -7.57
C GLY A 30 -6.71 0.57 -9.10
N LEU A 31 -5.54 0.66 -9.75
CA LEU A 31 -5.42 0.55 -11.21
C LEU A 31 -5.41 -0.89 -11.71
N PHE A 32 -5.13 -1.86 -10.83
CA PHE A 32 -5.18 -3.25 -11.20
C PHE A 32 -6.64 -3.73 -11.22
N GLU A 33 -7.01 -4.46 -12.26
CA GLU A 33 -8.28 -5.19 -12.37
C GLU A 33 -8.01 -6.71 -12.35
N PRO A 34 -7.53 -7.25 -11.22
CA PRO A 34 -7.26 -8.68 -11.09
C PRO A 34 -8.55 -9.50 -11.01
N GLU A 35 -8.51 -10.74 -11.50
CA GLU A 35 -9.63 -11.68 -11.35
C GLU A 35 -9.80 -12.15 -9.89
N GLU A 36 -8.71 -12.18 -9.12
CA GLU A 36 -8.68 -12.60 -7.72
C GLU A 36 -9.22 -11.56 -6.71
N GLY A 37 -9.52 -10.34 -7.16
CA GLY A 37 -10.10 -9.28 -6.33
C GLY A 37 -9.09 -8.23 -5.83
N VAL A 38 -9.56 -7.32 -4.95
CA VAL A 38 -8.89 -6.06 -4.61
C VAL A 38 -7.47 -6.18 -4.05
N GLY A 39 -7.06 -7.36 -3.58
CA GLY A 39 -5.72 -7.62 -3.10
C GLY A 39 -4.69 -7.85 -4.21
N ALA A 40 -5.11 -8.22 -5.42
CA ALA A 40 -4.23 -8.50 -6.56
C ALA A 40 -3.03 -9.41 -6.21
N GLU A 41 -3.25 -10.45 -5.39
CA GLU A 41 -2.18 -11.23 -4.77
C GLU A 41 -1.33 -12.03 -5.76
N ARG A 42 -1.79 -12.22 -7.01
CA ARG A 42 -0.93 -12.81 -8.06
C ARG A 42 0.09 -11.81 -8.62
N TRP A 43 -0.21 -10.52 -8.51
CA TRP A 43 0.62 -9.42 -8.99
C TRP A 43 1.47 -8.80 -7.88
N LEU A 44 0.96 -8.80 -6.64
CA LEU A 44 1.54 -8.05 -5.52
C LEU A 44 1.81 -8.95 -4.31
N GLU A 45 2.97 -8.75 -3.69
CA GLU A 45 3.25 -9.25 -2.35
C GLU A 45 2.96 -8.17 -1.30
N TRP A 46 2.12 -8.50 -0.31
CA TRP A 46 1.74 -7.57 0.76
C TRP A 46 2.71 -7.65 1.95
N ALA A 47 3.21 -6.49 2.38
CA ALA A 47 4.08 -6.36 3.55
C ALA A 47 3.31 -6.52 4.88
N SER A 48 2.93 -7.76 5.21
CA SER A 48 2.10 -8.12 6.36
C SER A 48 2.84 -8.15 7.71
N GLU A 49 4.17 -8.19 7.70
CA GLU A 49 5.00 -8.32 8.91
C GLU A 49 5.21 -7.00 9.67
N ARG A 50 4.86 -5.86 9.07
CA ARG A 50 5.16 -4.54 9.64
C ARG A 50 4.10 -3.49 9.35
N VAL A 51 4.05 -2.49 10.23
CA VAL A 51 3.36 -1.22 9.99
C VAL A 51 4.42 -0.13 9.87
N SER A 52 4.54 0.47 8.69
CA SER A 52 5.46 1.58 8.43
C SER A 52 5.14 2.78 9.33
N PHE A 53 6.19 3.52 9.75
CA PHE A 53 6.07 4.77 10.50
C PHE A 53 5.22 4.70 11.78
N LYS A 54 5.12 3.53 12.43
CA LYS A 54 4.36 3.32 13.67
C LYS A 54 4.67 4.33 14.80
N ASN A 55 5.87 4.88 14.82
CA ASN A 55 6.30 5.90 15.76
C ASN A 55 5.51 7.21 15.61
N LEU A 56 5.09 7.55 14.38
CA LEU A 56 4.32 8.76 14.07
C LEU A 56 2.81 8.62 14.33
N ALA A 57 2.33 7.41 14.61
CA ALA A 57 0.90 7.18 14.82
C ALA A 57 0.40 7.82 16.12
N MET A 58 -0.73 8.54 16.04
CA MET A 58 -1.42 9.12 17.20
C MET A 58 -2.03 8.04 18.09
N SER A 59 -2.64 7.02 17.50
CA SER A 59 -3.23 5.88 18.21
C SER A 59 -2.33 4.66 18.15
N LYS A 60 -1.71 4.32 19.28
CA LYS A 60 -0.87 3.12 19.40
C LYS A 60 -1.71 1.84 19.43
N SER A 61 -2.94 1.89 19.94
CA SER A 61 -3.86 0.75 19.95
C SER A 61 -4.28 0.38 18.53
N LEU A 62 -4.61 1.37 17.67
CA LEU A 62 -4.96 1.12 16.27
C LEU A 62 -3.81 0.46 15.51
N VAL A 63 -2.58 0.94 15.70
CA VAL A 63 -1.38 0.30 15.11
C VAL A 63 -1.23 -1.14 15.59
N GLY A 64 -1.48 -1.41 16.88
CA GLY A 64 -1.46 -2.76 17.44
C GLY A 64 -2.49 -3.68 16.79
N SER A 65 -3.74 -3.22 16.68
CA SER A 65 -4.81 -3.98 16.02
C SER A 65 -4.52 -4.22 14.54
N LEU A 66 -4.03 -3.21 13.81
CA LEU A 66 -3.64 -3.37 12.41
C LEU A 66 -2.51 -4.39 12.24
N LYS A 67 -1.46 -4.32 13.07
CA LYS A 67 -0.35 -5.29 13.03
C LYS A 67 -0.86 -6.72 13.26
N ASN A 68 -1.78 -6.91 14.20
CA ASN A 68 -2.36 -8.23 14.46
C ASN A 68 -3.20 -8.72 13.27
N GLY A 69 -4.03 -7.85 12.68
CA GLY A 69 -4.82 -8.18 11.49
C GLY A 69 -3.95 -8.57 10.30
N LEU A 70 -2.88 -7.82 10.02
CA LEU A 70 -1.94 -8.14 8.95
C LEU A 70 -1.26 -9.51 9.14
N ARG A 71 -0.91 -9.86 10.38
CA ARG A 71 -0.37 -11.20 10.68
C ARG A 71 -1.40 -12.30 10.41
N TYR A 72 -2.66 -12.10 10.79
CA TYR A 72 -3.72 -13.08 10.51
C TYR A 72 -3.95 -13.26 9.01
N LEU A 73 -3.84 -12.17 8.23
CA LEU A 73 -3.92 -12.22 6.77
C LEU A 73 -2.81 -13.09 6.18
N LYS A 74 -1.56 -12.92 6.65
CA LYS A 74 -0.44 -13.77 6.23
C LYS A 74 -0.65 -15.25 6.59
N GLU A 75 -1.23 -15.51 7.75
CA GLU A 75 -1.50 -16.86 8.26
C GLU A 75 -2.74 -17.52 7.62
N GLY A 76 -3.46 -16.83 6.72
CA GLY A 76 -4.68 -17.34 6.10
C GLY A 76 -5.84 -17.55 7.08
N LYS A 77 -5.86 -16.77 8.17
CA LYS A 77 -6.88 -16.85 9.24
C LYS A 77 -8.07 -15.91 9.02
N ILE A 78 -8.11 -15.26 7.86
CA ILE A 78 -9.15 -14.37 7.37
C ILE A 78 -9.28 -14.58 5.87
#